data_AF-A0A561P0Z4-F1
#
_entry.id   AF-A0A561P0Z4-F1
#
_cell.length_a   1.000
_cell.length_b   1.000
_cell.length_c   1.000
_cell.angle_alpha   90.00
_cell.angle_beta   90.00
_cell.angle_gamma   90.00
#
_symmetry.space_group_name_H-M   'P 1'
#
loop_
_entity.id
_entity.type
_entity.pdbx_description
1 polymer ?
#
loop_
_entity_poly.entity_id
_entity_poly.type
_entity_poly.pdbx_seq_one_letter_code
_entity_poly.pdbx_strand_id
1 'polypeptide(L)'
;MAEYTTTKLEVTLKTRLDKDRGKVGLNDYIVSMVTFFDVTGAKPTDFQTHPTIQLRKDIDRVIAIQKAQEKDYKDSFKTILTEIREGKNERFSSAAQLSVPIEQSANLPATGQPIDDETLLKLGEKFEELQQQLQTERSIGSDLRREIEQLRKERQDSRINSAGGNNRTGEALELYNWLKATMKKNTFNDDYIISKSAYQAFIERIDKLLK
;
A
#
# COMPACT_ATOMS: atom_id res chain seq x y z
N MET A 1 17.17 -18.72 -55.23
CA MET A 1 15.96 -17.96 -54.88
C MET A 1 15.87 -17.94 -53.36
N ALA A 2 15.70 -16.78 -52.73
CA ALA A 2 15.57 -16.71 -51.28
C ALA A 2 14.23 -17.34 -50.86
N GLU A 3 14.26 -18.38 -50.03
CA GLU A 3 13.06 -18.94 -49.42
C GLU A 3 12.51 -17.93 -48.41
N TYR A 4 11.30 -17.42 -48.67
CA TYR A 4 10.62 -16.54 -47.74
C TYR A 4 9.72 -17.37 -46.83
N THR A 5 10.01 -17.34 -45.53
CA THR A 5 9.13 -17.93 -44.50
C THR A 5 8.28 -16.81 -43.90
N THR A 6 6.96 -16.95 -43.98
CA THR A 6 6.03 -15.95 -43.43
C THR A 6 5.66 -16.32 -42.00
N THR A 7 6.01 -15.47 -41.03
CA THR A 7 5.61 -15.63 -39.62
C THR A 7 4.57 -14.58 -39.25
N LYS A 8 3.45 -15.01 -38.64
CA LYS A 8 2.44 -14.08 -38.12
C LYS A 8 2.98 -13.40 -36.86
N LEU A 9 3.07 -12.08 -36.88
CA LEU A 9 3.31 -11.28 -35.67
C LEU A 9 2.00 -10.98 -34.96
N GLU A 10 2.04 -10.99 -33.62
CA GLU A 10 0.96 -10.46 -32.80
C GLU A 10 0.76 -8.96 -33.10
N VAL A 11 -0.49 -8.51 -33.14
CA VAL A 11 -0.84 -7.13 -33.51
C VAL A 11 -0.18 -6.13 -32.56
N THR A 12 -0.16 -6.42 -31.27
CA THR A 12 0.47 -5.60 -30.22
C THR A 12 1.97 -5.43 -30.45
N LEU A 13 2.66 -6.49 -30.87
CA LEU A 13 4.09 -6.48 -31.16
C LEU A 13 4.37 -5.70 -32.45
N LYS A 14 3.56 -5.90 -33.49
CA LYS A 14 3.66 -5.13 -34.74
C LYS A 14 3.50 -3.64 -34.49
N THR A 15 2.53 -3.22 -33.67
CA THR A 15 2.33 -1.80 -33.35
C THR A 15 3.52 -1.19 -32.61
N ARG A 16 4.17 -1.94 -31.71
CA ARG A 16 5.39 -1.46 -31.03
C ARG A 16 6.56 -1.34 -31.99
N LEU A 17 6.79 -2.35 -32.82
CA LEU A 17 7.82 -2.33 -33.87
C LEU A 17 7.64 -1.17 -34.85
N ASP A 18 6.40 -0.93 -35.30
CA ASP A 18 6.08 0.17 -36.20
C ASP A 18 6.32 1.54 -35.54
N LYS A 19 6.13 1.65 -34.22
CA LYS A 19 6.44 2.86 -33.45
C LYS A 19 7.94 3.06 -33.27
N ASP A 20 8.66 2.02 -32.87
CA ASP A 20 10.08 2.12 -32.49
C ASP A 20 11.00 2.23 -33.71
N ARG A 21 10.63 1.65 -34.86
CA ARG A 21 11.37 1.83 -36.13
C ARG A 21 11.28 3.26 -36.69
N GLY A 22 10.21 3.99 -36.32
CA GLY A 22 9.90 5.29 -36.90
C GLY A 22 9.79 5.27 -38.43
N LYS A 23 10.69 5.99 -39.11
CA LYS A 23 10.71 6.14 -40.58
C LYS A 23 11.52 5.05 -41.30
N VAL A 24 12.20 4.17 -40.57
CA VAL A 24 13.09 3.15 -41.14
C VAL A 24 12.26 1.93 -41.58
N GLY A 25 12.67 1.28 -42.67
CA GLY A 25 12.06 0.03 -43.12
C GLY A 25 12.19 -1.07 -42.06
N LEU A 26 11.18 -1.94 -41.93
CA LEU A 26 11.18 -2.97 -40.89
C LEU A 26 12.41 -3.89 -40.98
N ASN A 27 12.83 -4.24 -42.20
CA ASN A 27 13.99 -5.09 -42.42
C ASN A 27 15.28 -4.41 -41.96
N ASP A 28 15.51 -3.17 -42.36
CA ASP A 28 16.70 -2.40 -41.97
C ASP A 28 16.75 -2.16 -40.46
N TYR A 29 15.60 -1.92 -39.84
CA TYR A 29 15.48 -1.80 -38.39
C TYR A 29 15.86 -3.10 -37.67
N ILE A 30 15.36 -4.25 -38.13
CA ILE A 30 15.71 -5.56 -37.57
C ILE A 30 17.21 -5.84 -37.75
N VAL A 31 17.78 -5.54 -38.92
CA VAL A 31 19.22 -5.70 -39.17
C VAL A 31 20.04 -4.84 -38.19
N SER A 32 19.64 -3.59 -37.96
CA SER A 32 20.32 -2.72 -36.99
C SER A 32 20.23 -3.25 -35.55
N MET A 33 19.09 -3.83 -35.15
CA MET A 33 18.92 -4.45 -33.83
C MET A 33 19.83 -5.67 -33.67
N VAL A 34 19.90 -6.55 -34.68
CA VAL A 34 20.78 -7.72 -34.65
C VAL A 34 22.24 -7.28 -34.59
N THR A 35 22.62 -6.32 -35.44
CA THR A 35 23.98 -5.76 -35.47
C THR A 35 24.37 -5.12 -34.13
N PHE A 36 23.42 -4.45 -33.46
CA PHE A 36 23.65 -3.89 -32.14
C PHE A 36 24.02 -4.98 -31.12
N PHE A 37 23.32 -6.11 -31.11
CA PHE A 37 23.65 -7.22 -30.21
C PHE A 37 24.97 -7.90 -30.58
N ASP A 38 25.26 -8.06 -31.88
CA ASP A 38 26.53 -8.64 -32.35
C ASP A 38 27.74 -7.78 -31.96
N VAL A 39 27.63 -6.45 -32.09
CA VAL A 39 28.70 -5.50 -31.76
C VAL A 39 28.88 -5.35 -30.25
N THR A 40 27.79 -5.32 -29.49
CA THR A 40 27.85 -5.14 -28.03
C THR A 40 28.11 -6.43 -27.27
N GLY A 41 27.96 -7.59 -27.91
CA GLY A 41 28.04 -8.91 -27.28
C GLY A 41 26.92 -9.20 -26.28
N ALA A 42 25.96 -8.27 -26.13
CA ALA A 42 24.85 -8.40 -25.20
C ALA A 42 23.78 -9.33 -25.77
N LYS A 43 23.27 -10.25 -24.96
CA LYS A 43 22.16 -11.13 -25.36
C LYS A 43 20.83 -10.51 -24.95
N PRO A 44 19.75 -10.70 -25.72
CA PRO A 44 18.41 -10.25 -25.32
C PRO A 44 17.98 -10.75 -23.93
N THR A 45 18.49 -11.90 -23.49
CA THR A 45 18.28 -12.46 -22.15
C THR A 45 18.91 -11.62 -21.04
N ASP A 46 20.01 -10.93 -21.31
CA ASP A 46 20.73 -10.12 -20.32
C ASP A 46 19.92 -8.88 -19.92
N PHE A 47 18.98 -8.48 -20.78
CA PHE A 47 18.05 -7.37 -20.52
C PHE A 47 16.77 -7.82 -19.80
N GLN A 48 16.49 -9.12 -19.68
CA GLN A 48 15.32 -9.61 -18.93
C GLN A 48 15.44 -9.39 -17.42
N THR A 49 16.66 -9.26 -16.91
CA THR A 49 16.96 -8.99 -15.49
C THR A 49 17.10 -7.49 -15.18
N HIS A 50 16.81 -6.60 -16.13
CA HIS A 50 16.99 -5.17 -15.89
C HIS A 50 16.02 -4.68 -14.79
N PRO A 51 16.49 -3.96 -13.76
CA PRO A 51 15.69 -3.54 -12.60
C PRO A 51 14.39 -2.82 -12.97
N THR A 52 14.39 -2.10 -14.10
CA THR A 52 13.23 -1.35 -14.61
C THR A 52 12.04 -2.25 -15.00
N ILE A 53 12.28 -3.51 -15.41
CA ILE A 53 11.21 -4.45 -15.76
C ILE A 53 10.55 -5.01 -14.50
N GLN A 54 11.33 -5.28 -13.45
CA GLN A 54 10.82 -5.65 -12.13
C GLN A 54 10.02 -4.49 -11.52
N LEU A 55 10.56 -3.27 -11.59
CA LEU A 55 9.87 -2.07 -11.12
C LEU A 55 8.53 -1.83 -11.83
N ARG A 56 8.44 -2.06 -13.15
CA ARG A 56 7.15 -1.98 -13.88
C ARG A 56 6.14 -3.00 -13.36
N LYS A 57 6.56 -4.26 -13.17
CA LYS A 57 5.68 -5.31 -12.61
C LYS A 57 5.22 -4.97 -11.20
N ASP A 58 6.10 -4.41 -10.38
CA ASP A 58 5.76 -4.00 -9.01
C ASP A 58 4.80 -2.81 -9.00
N ILE A 59 5.00 -1.82 -9.89
CA ILE A 59 4.08 -0.70 -10.08
C ILE A 59 2.70 -1.20 -10.53
N ASP A 60 2.64 -2.09 -11.53
CA ASP A 60 1.38 -2.65 -12.01
C ASP A 60 0.64 -3.43 -10.90
N ARG A 61 1.40 -4.14 -10.04
CA ARG A 61 0.86 -4.84 -8.87
C ARG A 61 0.33 -3.89 -7.81
N VAL A 62 1.04 -2.80 -7.50
CA VAL A 62 0.59 -1.78 -6.56
C VAL A 62 -0.68 -1.10 -7.07
N ILE A 63 -0.76 -0.78 -8.36
CA ILE A 63 -1.97 -0.21 -8.98
C ILE A 63 -3.15 -1.18 -8.89
N ALA A 64 -2.93 -2.48 -9.10
CA ALA A 64 -3.98 -3.49 -8.95
C ALA A 64 -4.50 -3.60 -7.52
N ILE A 65 -3.60 -3.56 -6.52
CA ILE A 65 -3.96 -3.57 -5.09
C ILE A 65 -4.75 -2.30 -4.74
N GLN A 66 -4.29 -1.12 -5.19
CA GLN A 66 -4.98 0.16 -4.97
C GLN A 66 -6.40 0.12 -5.53
N LYS A 67 -6.58 -0.40 -6.76
CA LYS A 67 -7.90 -0.54 -7.38
C LYS A 67 -8.81 -1.53 -6.65
N ALA A 68 -8.25 -2.62 -6.13
CA ALA A 68 -8.99 -3.57 -5.32
C ALA A 68 -9.45 -2.92 -4.00
N GLN A 69 -8.57 -2.19 -3.32
CA GLN A 69 -8.90 -1.44 -2.13
C GLN A 69 -9.96 -0.36 -2.40
N GLU A 70 -9.82 0.42 -3.48
CA GLU A 70 -10.83 1.41 -3.88
C GLU A 70 -12.18 0.78 -4.15
N LYS A 71 -12.21 -0.42 -4.75
CA LYS A 71 -13.45 -1.18 -4.95
C LYS A 71 -14.05 -1.62 -3.63
N ASP A 72 -13.25 -2.17 -2.71
CA ASP A 72 -13.70 -2.63 -1.40
C ASP A 72 -14.24 -1.45 -0.56
N TYR A 73 -13.55 -0.31 -0.57
CA TYR A 73 -14.03 0.91 0.09
C TYR A 73 -15.33 1.43 -0.55
N LYS A 74 -15.42 1.42 -1.88
CA LYS A 74 -16.63 1.85 -2.59
C LYS A 74 -17.82 0.95 -2.30
N ASP A 75 -17.62 -0.36 -2.23
CA ASP A 75 -18.68 -1.32 -1.91
C ASP A 75 -19.10 -1.19 -0.44
N SER A 76 -18.14 -1.02 0.48
CA SER A 76 -18.43 -0.73 1.90
C SER A 76 -19.23 0.57 2.08
N PHE A 77 -18.84 1.64 1.37
CA PHE A 77 -19.54 2.93 1.44
C PHE A 77 -20.94 2.85 0.81
N LYS A 78 -21.10 2.04 -0.25
CA LYS A 78 -22.42 1.75 -0.81
C LYS A 78 -23.30 1.00 0.18
N THR A 79 -22.77 -0.01 0.88
CA THR A 79 -23.50 -0.76 1.91
C THR A 79 -23.97 0.15 3.04
N ILE A 80 -23.09 1.03 3.54
CA ILE A 80 -23.45 2.04 4.55
C ILE A 80 -24.50 3.01 4.01
N LEU A 81 -24.39 3.45 2.75
CA LEU A 81 -25.40 4.32 2.14
C LEU A 81 -26.75 3.61 1.95
N THR A 82 -26.76 2.32 1.59
CA THR A 82 -27.99 1.51 1.52
C THR A 82 -28.58 1.29 2.91
N GLU A 83 -27.79 0.96 3.92
CA GLU A 83 -28.26 0.81 5.31
C GLU A 83 -28.77 2.14 5.89
N ILE A 84 -28.15 3.28 5.57
CA ILE A 84 -28.66 4.60 5.96
C ILE A 84 -29.96 4.92 5.20
N ARG A 85 -30.08 4.52 3.93
CA ARG A 85 -31.29 4.74 3.13
C ARG A 85 -32.44 3.83 3.57
N GLU A 86 -32.15 2.58 3.87
CA GLU A 86 -33.08 1.55 4.33
C GLU A 86 -33.45 1.77 5.80
N GLY A 87 -32.50 2.11 6.67
CA GLY A 87 -32.74 2.52 8.05
C GLY A 87 -33.45 3.87 8.16
N LYS A 88 -33.31 4.77 7.18
CA LYS A 88 -34.22 5.92 7.03
C LYS A 88 -35.61 5.44 6.60
N ASN A 89 -35.73 4.52 5.66
CA ASN A 89 -37.04 3.96 5.30
C ASN A 89 -37.71 3.23 6.48
N GLU A 90 -37.01 2.49 7.32
CA GLU A 90 -37.60 1.85 8.50
C GLU A 90 -38.05 2.87 9.55
N ARG A 91 -37.28 3.95 9.75
CA ARG A 91 -37.68 5.07 10.63
C ARG A 91 -38.80 5.94 10.05
N PHE A 92 -38.97 5.99 8.72
CA PHE A 92 -40.06 6.73 8.06
C PHE A 92 -41.31 5.88 7.77
N SER A 93 -41.18 4.56 7.62
CA SER A 93 -42.29 3.62 7.47
C SER A 93 -42.97 3.32 8.81
N SER A 94 -42.23 3.38 9.92
CA SER A 94 -42.82 3.39 11.28
C SER A 94 -43.37 4.77 11.68
N ALA A 95 -42.92 5.86 11.05
CA ALA A 95 -43.53 7.19 11.20
C ALA A 95 -44.82 7.36 10.37
N ALA A 96 -44.94 6.65 9.23
CA ALA A 96 -46.15 6.70 8.38
C ALA A 96 -47.33 5.88 8.93
N GLN A 97 -47.11 5.01 9.92
CA GLN A 97 -48.17 4.30 10.65
C GLN A 97 -48.59 5.00 11.96
N LEU A 98 -47.99 6.14 12.29
CA LEU A 98 -48.35 6.98 13.44
C LEU A 98 -49.21 8.21 13.03
N SER A 99 -49.89 8.16 11.88
CA SER A 99 -50.99 9.09 11.60
C SER A 99 -52.19 8.72 12.48
N VAL A 100 -52.07 9.01 13.78
CA VAL A 100 -53.22 9.19 14.65
C VAL A 100 -53.94 10.45 14.13
N PRO A 101 -55.26 10.41 13.90
CA PRO A 101 -56.01 11.58 13.47
C PRO A 101 -55.78 12.72 14.48
N ILE A 102 -55.45 13.91 13.96
CA ILE A 102 -55.38 15.16 14.72
C ILE A 102 -56.82 15.57 15.04
N GLU A 103 -57.44 14.88 15.98
CA GLU A 103 -58.69 15.29 16.63
C GLU A 103 -58.64 14.85 18.10
N GLN A 104 -57.73 15.43 18.88
CA GLN A 104 -57.82 15.49 20.35
C GLN A 104 -56.75 16.43 20.94
N SER A 105 -56.67 17.66 20.42
CA SER A 105 -55.95 18.78 21.07
C SER A 105 -56.77 19.44 22.20
N ALA A 106 -57.68 18.69 22.83
CA ALA A 106 -58.58 19.22 23.86
C ALA A 106 -58.16 18.92 25.31
N ASN A 107 -57.02 18.25 25.54
CA ASN A 107 -56.49 18.05 26.88
C ASN A 107 -54.95 18.13 26.89
N LEU A 108 -54.42 19.36 26.87
CA LEU A 108 -53.18 19.58 27.60
C LEU A 108 -53.53 19.46 29.09
N PRO A 109 -52.84 18.63 29.89
CA PRO A 109 -52.99 18.76 31.33
C PRO A 109 -52.47 20.15 31.70
N ALA A 110 -53.36 20.96 32.25
CA ALA A 110 -53.01 22.22 32.86
C ALA A 110 -51.82 22.01 33.79
N THR A 111 -50.88 22.95 33.77
CA THR A 111 -49.86 23.13 34.80
C THR A 111 -50.50 22.95 36.18
N GLY A 112 -50.29 21.79 36.79
CA GLY A 112 -50.95 21.40 38.04
C GLY A 112 -51.51 19.97 38.13
N GLN A 113 -51.46 19.13 37.09
CA GLN A 113 -51.78 17.70 37.28
C GLN A 113 -50.64 16.96 38.00
N PRO A 114 -50.94 16.17 39.05
CA PRO A 114 -49.95 15.35 39.72
C PRO A 114 -49.40 14.33 38.74
N ILE A 115 -48.07 14.26 38.66
CA ILE A 115 -47.35 13.27 37.86
C ILE A 115 -47.76 11.90 38.41
N ASP A 116 -48.32 11.04 37.56
CA ASP A 116 -48.74 9.69 37.93
C ASP A 116 -47.51 8.88 38.37
N ASP A 117 -47.60 8.18 39.50
CA ASP A 117 -46.50 7.42 40.09
C ASP A 117 -45.93 6.37 39.12
N GLU A 118 -46.76 5.85 38.21
CA GLU A 118 -46.34 4.92 37.15
C GLU A 118 -45.38 5.58 36.13
N THR A 119 -45.58 6.86 35.84
CA THR A 119 -44.71 7.62 34.92
C THR A 119 -43.38 8.00 35.56
N LEU A 120 -43.39 8.27 36.88
CA LEU A 120 -42.19 8.47 37.69
C LEU A 120 -41.36 7.19 37.80
N LEU A 121 -42.01 6.04 38.00
CA LEU A 121 -41.34 4.75 38.09
C LEU A 121 -40.62 4.39 36.78
N LYS A 122 -41.32 4.51 35.63
CA LYS A 122 -40.73 4.25 34.30
C LYS A 122 -39.58 5.20 33.97
N LEU A 123 -39.64 6.44 34.45
CA LEU A 123 -38.55 7.40 34.27
C LEU A 123 -37.34 7.04 35.14
N GLY A 124 -37.57 6.55 36.36
CA GLY A 124 -36.53 6.01 37.24
C GLY A 124 -35.83 4.80 36.65
N GLU A 125 -36.60 3.83 36.14
CA GLU A 125 -36.06 2.64 35.47
C GLU A 125 -35.19 3.00 34.25
N LYS A 126 -35.68 3.91 33.39
CA LYS A 126 -34.88 4.39 32.25
C LYS A 126 -33.62 5.14 32.67
N PHE A 127 -33.67 5.88 33.76
CA PHE A 127 -32.50 6.59 34.27
C PHE A 127 -31.44 5.61 34.80
N GLU A 128 -31.84 4.56 35.50
CA GLU A 128 -30.93 3.49 35.93
C GLU A 128 -30.34 2.72 34.74
N GLU A 129 -31.15 2.40 33.74
CA GLU A 129 -30.69 1.71 32.51
C GLU A 129 -29.63 2.55 31.76
N LEU A 130 -29.89 3.85 31.59
CA LEU A 130 -28.94 4.79 30.98
C LEU A 130 -27.65 4.93 31.80
N GLN A 131 -27.73 4.91 33.14
CA GLN A 131 -26.53 4.93 33.98
C GLN A 131 -25.69 3.66 33.83
N GLN A 132 -26.33 2.49 33.79
CA GLN A 132 -25.64 1.23 33.55
C GLN A 132 -24.97 1.22 32.17
N GLN A 133 -25.66 1.68 31.14
CA GLN A 133 -25.11 1.76 29.78
C GLN A 133 -23.92 2.73 29.68
N LEU A 134 -23.99 3.87 30.37
CA LEU A 134 -22.86 4.81 30.43
C LEU A 134 -21.64 4.17 31.13
N GLN A 135 -21.87 3.38 32.17
CA GLN A 135 -20.80 2.71 32.90
C GLN A 135 -20.14 1.60 32.07
N THR A 136 -20.93 0.82 31.31
CA THR A 136 -20.38 -0.21 30.41
C THR A 136 -19.57 0.42 29.28
N GLU A 137 -20.06 1.48 28.62
CA GLU A 137 -19.29 2.19 27.59
C GLU A 137 -17.98 2.77 28.13
N ARG A 138 -17.98 3.31 29.37
CA ARG A 138 -16.75 3.78 30.01
C ARG A 138 -15.74 2.65 30.26
N SER A 139 -16.20 1.46 30.63
CA SER A 139 -15.34 0.29 30.82
C SER A 139 -14.71 -0.16 29.50
N ILE A 140 -15.52 -0.28 28.45
CA ILE A 140 -15.07 -0.67 27.10
C ILE A 140 -14.07 0.36 26.57
N GLY A 141 -14.34 1.66 26.76
CA GLY A 141 -13.44 2.73 26.37
C GLY A 141 -12.10 2.70 27.12
N SER A 142 -12.07 2.25 28.37
CA SER A 142 -10.83 2.05 29.13
C SER A 142 -10.02 0.88 28.57
N ASP A 143 -10.68 -0.24 28.26
CA ASP A 143 -10.02 -1.43 27.74
C ASP A 143 -9.42 -1.20 26.35
N LEU A 144 -10.16 -0.53 25.45
CA LEU A 144 -9.65 -0.14 24.12
C LEU A 144 -8.44 0.80 24.22
N ARG A 145 -8.43 1.74 25.19
CA ARG A 145 -7.26 2.60 25.42
C ARG A 145 -6.04 1.80 25.87
N ARG A 146 -6.24 0.77 26.71
CA ARG A 146 -5.17 -0.11 27.16
C ARG A 146 -4.64 -0.97 26.01
N GLU A 147 -5.51 -1.49 25.16
CA GLU A 147 -5.14 -2.26 23.97
C GLU A 147 -4.36 -1.42 22.95
N ILE A 148 -4.79 -0.18 22.68
CA ILE A 148 -4.07 0.74 21.80
C ILE A 148 -2.66 1.01 22.33
N GLU A 149 -2.51 1.20 23.64
CA GLU A 149 -1.20 1.45 24.25
C GLU A 149 -0.29 0.22 24.18
N GLN A 150 -0.85 -0.98 24.34
CA GLN A 150 -0.11 -2.23 24.17
C GLN A 150 0.35 -2.42 22.71
N LEU A 151 -0.53 -2.22 21.74
CA LEU A 151 -0.19 -2.29 20.31
C LEU A 151 0.84 -1.24 19.90
N ARG A 152 0.84 -0.06 20.53
CA ARG A 152 1.88 0.96 20.31
C ARG A 152 3.24 0.50 20.79
N LYS A 153 3.32 -0.10 21.98
CA LYS A 153 4.57 -0.67 22.51
C LYS A 153 5.07 -1.81 21.64
N GLU A 154 4.20 -2.75 21.26
CA GLU A 154 4.56 -3.86 20.36
C GLU A 154 5.09 -3.39 19.00
N ARG A 155 4.51 -2.33 18.42
CA ARG A 155 5.04 -1.72 17.18
C ARG A 155 6.38 -1.03 17.40
N GLN A 156 6.60 -0.39 18.54
CA GLN A 156 7.86 0.28 18.85
C GLN A 156 8.97 -0.75 19.07
N ASP A 157 8.69 -1.82 19.82
CA ASP A 157 9.62 -2.93 20.04
C ASP A 157 9.93 -3.66 18.72
N SER A 158 8.93 -3.88 17.87
CA SER A 158 9.12 -4.44 16.53
C SER A 158 9.98 -3.54 15.63
N ARG A 159 9.87 -2.21 15.74
CA ARG A 159 10.72 -1.25 15.00
C ARG A 159 12.15 -1.26 15.50
N ILE A 160 12.37 -1.33 16.81
CA ILE A 160 13.71 -1.40 17.40
C ILE A 160 14.39 -2.72 17.02
N ASN A 161 13.65 -3.83 17.06
CA ASN A 161 14.16 -5.15 16.64
C ASN A 161 14.35 -5.26 15.11
N SER A 162 13.59 -4.52 14.30
CA SER A 162 13.81 -4.37 12.86
C SER A 162 14.98 -3.45 12.50
N ALA A 163 15.35 -2.49 13.34
CA ALA A 163 16.51 -1.62 13.11
C ALA A 163 17.85 -2.35 13.30
N GLY A 164 17.85 -3.51 13.96
CA GLY A 164 18.99 -4.43 13.98
C GLY A 164 19.09 -5.33 12.73
N GLY A 165 18.05 -5.35 11.88
CA GLY A 165 17.99 -6.15 10.67
C GLY A 165 18.35 -5.35 9.42
N ASN A 166 19.60 -5.49 8.98
CA ASN A 166 20.13 -5.07 7.67
C ASN A 166 20.51 -3.59 7.48
N ASN A 167 21.42 -3.08 8.32
CA ASN A 167 22.33 -2.00 7.91
C ASN A 167 23.45 -2.47 6.96
N ARG A 168 23.45 -3.74 6.51
CA ARG A 168 24.42 -4.30 5.57
C ARG A 168 24.56 -3.45 4.28
N THR A 169 23.47 -2.82 3.83
CA THR A 169 23.48 -1.94 2.66
C THR A 169 24.21 -0.62 2.92
N GLY A 170 24.06 -0.06 4.12
CA GLY A 170 24.78 1.14 4.56
C GLY A 170 26.26 0.87 4.81
N GLU A 171 26.57 -0.24 5.49
CA GLU A 171 27.94 -0.65 5.77
C GLU A 171 28.71 -1.05 4.49
N ALA A 172 28.03 -1.67 3.52
CA ALA A 172 28.62 -1.93 2.19
C ALA A 172 28.90 -0.63 1.42
N LEU A 173 28.02 0.37 1.54
CA LEU A 173 28.20 1.68 0.91
C LEU A 173 29.37 2.46 1.54
N GLU A 174 29.51 2.41 2.86
CA GLU A 174 30.65 2.98 3.59
C GLU A 174 31.96 2.30 3.19
N LEU A 175 31.96 0.96 3.07
CA LEU A 175 33.11 0.20 2.65
C LEU A 175 33.53 0.50 1.20
N TYR A 176 32.57 0.68 0.30
CA TYR A 176 32.82 1.11 -1.08
C TYR A 176 33.43 2.52 -1.14
N ASN A 177 32.86 3.47 -0.40
CA ASN A 177 33.36 4.84 -0.35
C ASN A 177 34.77 4.91 0.26
N TRP A 178 35.04 4.12 1.30
CA TRP A 178 36.36 3.98 1.88
C TRP A 178 37.37 3.41 0.88
N LEU A 179 37.01 2.33 0.17
CA LEU A 179 37.89 1.73 -0.85
C LEU A 179 38.26 2.74 -1.93
N LYS A 180 37.25 3.45 -2.46
CA LYS A 180 37.42 4.49 -3.48
C LYS A 180 38.34 5.63 -3.01
N ALA A 181 38.29 6.00 -1.73
CA ALA A 181 39.17 7.01 -1.16
C ALA A 181 40.62 6.52 -0.96
N THR A 182 40.81 5.24 -0.66
CA THR A 182 42.15 4.63 -0.51
C THR A 182 42.83 4.26 -1.84
N MET A 183 42.06 4.06 -2.90
CA MET A 183 42.60 3.78 -4.23
C MET A 183 43.20 5.04 -4.85
N LYS A 184 44.43 4.93 -5.34
CA LYS A 184 45.08 6.00 -6.11
C LYS A 184 45.07 5.62 -7.58
N LYS A 185 44.71 6.56 -8.45
CA LYS A 185 44.86 6.36 -9.90
C LYS A 185 46.35 6.25 -10.22
N ASN A 186 46.73 5.19 -10.92
CA ASN A 186 48.10 5.05 -11.42
C ASN A 186 48.39 6.23 -12.36
N THR A 187 49.54 6.88 -12.18
CA THR A 187 49.93 8.03 -12.99
C THR A 187 50.36 7.61 -14.40
N PHE A 188 50.67 6.33 -14.59
CA PHE A 188 51.27 5.80 -15.81
C PHE A 188 50.30 4.94 -16.64
N ASN A 189 49.25 4.38 -16.03
CA ASN A 189 48.22 3.54 -16.66
C ASN A 189 46.83 3.90 -16.11
N ASP A 190 45.74 3.43 -16.74
CA ASP A 190 44.37 3.60 -16.23
C ASP A 190 44.02 2.69 -15.04
N ASP A 191 45.00 1.96 -14.50
CA ASP A 191 44.82 1.08 -13.34
C ASP A 191 44.72 1.86 -12.02
N TYR A 192 44.02 1.28 -11.05
CA TYR A 192 43.99 1.80 -9.67
C TYR A 192 44.96 1.00 -8.79
N ILE A 193 45.83 1.71 -8.09
CA ILE A 193 46.78 1.12 -7.14
C ILE A 193 46.22 1.25 -5.73
N ILE A 194 46.23 0.15 -4.99
CA ILE A 194 45.92 0.09 -3.57
C ILE A 194 47.11 -0.50 -2.82
N SER A 195 47.40 -0.03 -1.61
CA SER A 195 48.45 -0.63 -0.79
C SER A 195 48.04 -2.04 -0.35
N LYS A 196 49.01 -2.95 -0.23
CA LYS A 196 48.76 -4.33 0.22
C LYS A 196 48.10 -4.37 1.61
N SER A 197 48.44 -3.44 2.50
CA SER A 197 47.82 -3.31 3.82
C SER A 197 46.36 -2.87 3.76
N ALA A 198 46.01 -1.92 2.88
CA ALA A 198 44.64 -1.49 2.69
C ALA A 198 43.78 -2.58 2.02
N TYR A 199 44.36 -3.35 1.09
CA TYR A 199 43.69 -4.49 0.48
C TYR A 199 43.38 -5.62 1.48
N GLN A 200 44.30 -5.92 2.39
CA GLN A 200 44.05 -6.89 3.47
C GLN A 200 42.94 -6.41 4.41
N ALA A 201 42.98 -5.14 4.84
CA ALA A 201 41.93 -4.54 5.67
C ALA A 201 40.56 -4.53 4.99
N PHE A 202 40.52 -4.38 3.66
CA PHE A 202 39.31 -4.49 2.86
C PHE A 202 38.72 -5.90 2.89
N ILE A 203 39.54 -6.93 2.65
CA ILE A 203 39.12 -8.33 2.69
C ILE A 203 38.56 -8.70 4.06
N GLU A 204 39.25 -8.31 5.14
CA GLU A 204 38.78 -8.60 6.51
C GLU A 204 37.43 -7.94 6.82
N ARG A 205 37.19 -6.72 6.32
CA ARG A 205 35.91 -6.03 6.51
C ARG A 205 34.80 -6.62 5.65
N ILE A 206 35.09 -7.05 4.43
CA ILE A 206 34.13 -7.77 3.58
C ILE A 206 33.75 -9.12 4.19
N ASP A 207 34.72 -9.88 4.70
CA ASP A 207 34.46 -11.18 5.31
C ASP A 207 33.58 -11.07 6.57
N LYS A 208 33.67 -9.94 7.29
CA LYS A 208 32.77 -9.60 8.40
C LYS A 208 31.35 -9.21 7.94
N LEU A 209 31.21 -8.61 6.76
CA LEU A 209 29.91 -8.23 6.20
C LEU A 209 29.15 -9.41 5.59
N LEU A 210 29.88 -10.41 5.09
CA LEU A 210 29.33 -11.60 4.44
C LEU A 210 28.93 -12.72 5.42
N LYS A 211 29.37 -12.64 6.69
CA LYS A 211 28.91 -13.50 7.79
C LYS A 211 27.65 -12.90 8.42
#